data_AF-A0A414U1M0-F1
#
_entry.id   AF-A0A414U1M0-F1
#
_cell.length_a   1.000
_cell.length_b   1.000
_cell.length_c   1.000
_cell.angle_alpha   90.00
_cell.angle_beta   90.00
_cell.angle_gamma   90.00
#
_symmetry.space_group_name_H-M   'P 1'
#
loop_
_entity.id
_entity.type
_entity.pdbx_description
1 polymer ?
#
loop_
_entity_poly.entity_id
_entity_poly.type
_entity_poly.pdbx_seq_one_letter_code
_entity_poly.pdbx_strand_id
1 'polypeptide(L)' 'MSDDDTCGDYCVDTKEKLVEILYFRHFAKHFTFTSEGKNSRNKHLKNYFDVSVVIDIGYGNTNEK' A
#
# COMPACT_ATOMS: atom_id res chain seq x y z
N MET A 1 -31.91 -41.92 17.84
CA MET A 1 -30.85 -41.66 16.85
C MET A 1 -31.28 -40.43 16.10
N SER A 2 -30.57 -39.34 16.31
CA SER A 2 -30.65 -38.12 15.51
C SER A 2 -29.42 -37.34 15.93
N ASP A 3 -28.34 -37.61 15.21
CA ASP A 3 -27.02 -37.05 15.45
C ASP A 3 -27.06 -35.53 15.26
N ASP A 4 -26.74 -34.80 16.33
CA ASP A 4 -26.52 -33.36 16.31
C ASP A 4 -25.20 -33.06 15.57
N ASP A 5 -25.23 -33.08 14.25
CA ASP A 5 -24.14 -32.54 13.43
C ASP A 5 -24.25 -31.01 13.43
N THR A 6 -23.75 -30.37 14.49
CA THR A 6 -23.39 -28.95 14.44
C THR A 6 -22.25 -28.81 13.43
N CYS A 7 -22.62 -28.57 12.18
CA CYS A 7 -21.70 -28.17 11.12
C CYS A 7 -21.05 -26.86 11.54
N GLY A 8 -19.82 -26.95 12.05
CA GLY A 8 -19.04 -25.80 12.48
C GLY A 8 -18.96 -24.76 11.38
N ASP A 9 -19.21 -23.52 11.75
CA ASP A 9 -19.08 -22.37 10.87
C ASP A 9 -17.62 -22.30 10.38
N TYR A 10 -17.39 -22.71 9.13
CA TYR A 10 -16.12 -22.49 8.45
C TYR A 10 -16.03 -21.02 8.01
N CYS A 11 -16.22 -20.10 8.96
CA CYS A 11 -15.73 -18.74 8.85
C CYS A 11 -14.20 -18.82 8.84
N VAL A 12 -13.66 -19.14 7.66
CA VAL A 12 -12.27 -18.87 7.33
C VAL A 12 -12.22 -17.35 7.22
N ASP A 13 -12.01 -16.69 8.35
CA ASP A 13 -11.55 -15.31 8.37
C ASP A 13 -10.17 -15.35 7.71
N THR A 14 -10.17 -15.18 6.40
CA THR A 14 -8.95 -15.12 5.60
C THR A 14 -8.24 -13.86 6.04
N LYS A 15 -7.39 -13.98 7.08
CA LYS A 15 -6.46 -12.93 7.54
C LYS A 15 -5.35 -12.70 6.52
N GLU A 16 -5.66 -12.77 5.23
CA GLU A 16 -4.72 -12.42 4.19
C GLU A 16 -4.66 -10.90 4.15
N LYS A 17 -3.60 -10.37 4.76
CA LYS A 17 -3.22 -8.98 4.62
C LYS A 17 -2.94 -8.72 3.15
N LEU A 18 -3.91 -8.15 2.44
CA LEU A 18 -3.80 -7.80 1.04
C LEU A 18 -3.08 -6.45 0.92
N VAL A 19 -1.90 -6.46 0.30
CA VAL A 19 -1.13 -5.25 0.01
C VAL A 19 -1.15 -5.00 -1.48
N GLU A 20 -1.72 -3.88 -1.91
CA GLU A 20 -1.62 -3.41 -3.30
C GLU A 20 -0.51 -2.35 -3.40
N ILE A 21 0.27 -2.42 -4.48
CA ILE A 21 1.33 -1.45 -4.78
C ILE A 21 0.98 -0.76 -6.10
N LEU A 22 0.71 0.55 -6.03
CA LEU A 22 0.58 1.40 -7.21
C LEU A 22 1.92 2.08 -7.49
N TYR A 23 2.45 1.88 -8.69
CA TYR A 23 3.64 2.57 -9.17
C TYR A 23 3.29 3.44 -10.36
N PHE A 24 3.49 4.75 -10.23
CA PHE A 24 3.18 5.69 -11.31
C PHE A 24 4.14 6.87 -11.31
N ARG A 25 4.18 7.56 -12.45
CA ARG A 25 4.92 8.81 -12.62
C ARG A 25 4.00 9.99 -12.36
N HIS A 26 4.36 10.84 -11.40
CA HIS A 26 3.66 12.09 -11.14
C HIS A 26 4.36 13.24 -11.87
N PHE A 27 3.62 13.95 -12.72
CA PHE A 27 4.14 15.07 -13.51
C PHE A 27 3.95 16.39 -12.74
N ALA A 28 5.00 16.84 -12.08
CA ALA A 28 5.06 18.15 -11.43
C ALA A 28 6.49 18.71 -11.50
N LYS A 29 6.62 20.03 -11.61
CA LYS A 29 7.92 20.71 -11.60
C LYS A 29 8.51 20.71 -10.19
N HIS A 30 9.73 20.22 -10.03
CA HIS A 30 10.45 20.23 -8.75
C HIS A 30 11.96 20.34 -8.94
N PHE A 31 12.67 20.72 -7.87
CA PHE A 31 14.13 20.77 -7.88
C PHE A 31 14.71 19.56 -7.17
N THR A 32 15.69 18.91 -7.81
CA THR A 32 16.51 17.86 -7.20
C THR A 32 17.95 18.33 -7.04
N PHE A 33 18.66 17.77 -6.06
CA PHE A 33 20.03 18.16 -5.76
C PHE A 33 20.93 16.92 -5.78
N THR A 34 22.00 16.96 -6.58
CA THR A 34 23.02 15.91 -6.59
C THR A 34 24.30 16.42 -5.94
N SER A 35 25.00 15.56 -5.20
CA SER A 35 26.29 15.93 -4.61
C SER A 35 27.33 16.16 -5.70
N GLU A 36 28.11 17.23 -5.58
CA GLU A 36 29.25 17.55 -6.48
C GLU A 36 30.55 17.77 -5.69
N GLY A 37 30.46 17.99 -4.38
CA GLY A 37 31.59 18.19 -3.49
C GLY A 37 31.16 18.27 -2.03
N LYS A 38 32.08 18.65 -1.15
CA LYS A 38 31.83 18.69 0.31
C LYS A 38 30.70 19.66 0.70
N ASN A 39 30.66 20.82 0.05
CA ASN A 39 29.71 21.91 0.34
C ASN A 39 28.95 22.40 -0.91
N SER A 40 29.07 21.71 -2.04
CA SER A 40 28.43 22.07 -3.31
C SER A 40 27.46 20.99 -3.76
N ARG A 41 26.33 21.42 -4.33
CA ARG A 41 25.29 20.54 -4.88
C ARG A 41 24.78 21.12 -6.19
N ASN A 42 24.68 20.27 -7.19
CA ASN A 42 24.07 20.62 -8.47
C ASN A 42 22.55 20.62 -8.35
N LYS A 43 21.92 21.74 -8.70
CA LYS A 43 20.47 21.91 -8.70
C LYS A 43 19.91 21.59 -10.08
N HIS A 44 18.99 20.64 -10.15
CA HIS A 44 18.32 20.22 -11.39
C HIS A 44 16.83 20.48 -11.32
N LEU A 45 16.25 21.10 -12.36
CA LEU A 45 14.80 21.21 -12.52
C LEU A 45 14.27 19.96 -13.24
N LYS A 46 13.38 19.22 -12.60
CA LYS A 46 12.70 18.05 -13.18
C LYS A 46 11.21 18.31 -13.31
N ASN A 47 10.58 17.69 -14.31
CA ASN A 47 9.14 17.83 -14.60
C ASN A 47 8.30 16.66 -14.07
N TYR A 48 8.94 15.65 -13.46
CA TYR A 48 8.26 14.50 -12.90
C TYR A 48 9.08 13.87 -11.76
N PHE A 49 8.42 13.05 -10.95
CA PHE A 49 9.04 12.10 -10.04
C PHE A 49 8.25 10.80 -10.03
N ASP A 50 8.92 9.70 -9.70
CA ASP A 50 8.28 8.39 -9.58
C ASP A 50 7.70 8.24 -8.17
N VAL A 51 6.49 7.70 -8.07
CA VAL A 51 5.73 7.54 -6.83
C VAL A 51 5.38 6.07 -6.66
N SER A 52 5.60 5.56 -5.45
CA SER A 52 5.13 4.23 -5.03
C SER A 52 4.15 4.42 -3.88
N VAL A 53 2.94 3.90 -4.02
CA VAL A 53 1.91 3.91 -2.99
C VAL A 53 1.68 2.48 -2.52
N VAL A 54 1.75 2.26 -1.22
CA VAL A 54 1.43 0.98 -0.58
C VAL A 54 0.05 1.11 0.06
N ILE A 55 -0.87 0.26 -0.34
CA ILE A 55 -2.24 0.22 0.17
C ILE A 55 -2.36 -1.02 1.06
N ASP A 56 -2.66 -0.81 2.34
CA ASP A 56 -2.96 -1.87 3.30
C ASP A 56 -4.49 -2.05 3.35
N ILE A 57 -4.99 -3.15 2.78
CA ILE A 57 -6.42 -3.45 2.73
C ILE A 57 -6.75 -4.36 3.90
N GLY A 58 -7.33 -3.79 4.96
CA GLY A 58 -7.88 -4.53 6.09
C GLY A 58 -9.37 -4.81 5.91
N TYR A 59 -9.84 -5.95 6.42
CA TYR A 59 -11.26 -6.24 6.55
C TYR A 59 -11.83 -5.61 7.84
N GLY A 60 -12.98 -4.95 7.75
CA GLY A 60 -13.74 -4.47 8.90
C GLY A 60 -14.90 -5.42 9.17
N ASN A 61 -15.05 -5.89 10.41
CA ASN A 61 -16.18 -6.73 10.83
C ASN A 61 -17.53 -6.09 10.46
N THR A 62 -18.27 -6.69 9.54
CA THR A 62 -19.70 -6.43 9.33
C THR A 62 -20.53 -7.34 10.23
N ASN A 63 -20.35 -7.21 11.54
CA ASN A 63 -21.33 -7.76 12.48
C ASN A 63 -22.38 -6.65 12.70
N GLU A 64 -23.49 -6.73 11.98
CA GLU A 64 -24.70 -6.00 12.34
C GLU A 64 -25.12 -6.44 13.75
N LYS A 65 -25.42 -5.47 14.61
CA LYS A 65 -25.90 -5.72 15.98
C LYS A 65 -27.32 -6.26 15.97
#